data_AF-A0A7K0K6J2-F1
#
_entry.id   AF-A0A7K0K6J2-F1
#
_cell.length_a   1.000
_cell.length_b   1.000
_cell.length_c   1.000
_cell.angle_alpha   90.00
_cell.angle_beta   90.00
_cell.angle_gamma   90.00
#
_symmetry.space_group_name_H-M   'P 1'
#
loop_
_entity.id
_entity.type
_entity.pdbx_description
1 polymer ?
#
loop_
_entity_poly.entity_id
_entity_poly.type
_entity_poly.pdbx_seq_one_letter_code
_entity_poly.pdbx_strand_id
1 'polypeptide(L)'
;MYYYRQAMKEDIRDYIEGNVEIGEDTDKDELESTLYDDLFIEDSVTGNASGSYTFNRNTARDYVTDNIDLLEEACGELGTDDATIGRWFLNQDFESMDVTIRCHLLSECLHDVVEAITD
;
A
#
# COMPACT_ATOMS: atom_id res chain seq x y z
N MET A 1 -9.97 5.83 13.44
CA MET A 1 -9.77 4.52 12.83
C MET A 1 -9.67 4.69 11.33
N TYR A 2 -8.45 4.60 10.83
CA TYR A 2 -8.14 4.62 9.42
C TYR A 2 -8.25 3.20 8.84
N TYR A 3 -8.91 3.04 7.69
CA TYR A 3 -9.17 1.74 7.07
C TYR A 3 -8.26 1.55 5.85
N TYR A 4 -7.05 1.03 6.08
CA TYR A 4 -6.02 0.87 5.05
C TYR A 4 -6.52 0.22 3.76
N ARG A 5 -7.18 -0.93 3.86
CA ARG A 5 -7.67 -1.69 2.70
C ARG A 5 -8.68 -0.90 1.87
N GLN A 6 -9.56 -0.15 2.51
CA GLN A 6 -10.55 0.65 1.79
C GLN A 6 -9.86 1.79 1.04
N ALA A 7 -9.01 2.55 1.73
CA ALA A 7 -8.28 3.67 1.14
C ALA A 7 -7.38 3.22 -0.02
N MET A 8 -6.62 2.13 0.15
CA MET A 8 -5.77 1.61 -0.91
C MET A 8 -6.55 1.12 -2.13
N LYS A 9 -7.72 0.50 -1.94
CA LYS A 9 -8.58 0.10 -3.07
C LYS A 9 -9.15 1.31 -3.81
N GLU A 10 -9.41 2.41 -3.12
CA GLU A 10 -9.79 3.68 -3.74
C GLU A 10 -8.61 4.26 -4.54
N ASP A 11 -7.41 4.34 -3.95
CA ASP A 11 -6.19 4.82 -4.61
C ASP A 11 -5.84 3.99 -5.88
N ILE A 12 -5.96 2.65 -5.81
CA ILE A 12 -5.71 1.75 -6.95
C ILE A 12 -6.74 1.96 -8.06
N ARG A 13 -8.03 2.12 -7.73
CA ARG A 13 -9.07 2.41 -8.73
C ARG A 13 -8.79 3.74 -9.43
N ASP A 14 -8.49 4.78 -8.66
CA ASP A 14 -8.18 6.10 -9.19
C ASP A 14 -6.96 6.05 -10.15
N TYR A 15 -5.93 5.26 -9.81
CA TYR A 15 -4.80 5.03 -10.71
C TYR A 15 -5.22 4.33 -12.00
N ILE A 16 -5.97 3.23 -11.91
CA ILE A 16 -6.42 2.46 -13.08
C ILE A 16 -7.28 3.33 -14.00
N GLU A 17 -8.29 4.02 -13.46
CA GLU A 17 -9.19 4.89 -14.22
C GLU A 17 -8.45 6.02 -14.95
N GLY A 18 -7.35 6.52 -14.36
CA GLY A 18 -6.55 7.60 -14.93
C GLY A 18 -5.47 7.17 -15.91
N ASN A 19 -4.97 5.93 -15.83
CA ASN A 19 -3.70 5.55 -16.46
C ASN A 19 -3.74 4.25 -17.27
N VAL A 20 -4.78 3.42 -17.14
CA VAL A 20 -4.79 2.05 -17.68
C VAL A 20 -5.96 1.87 -18.64
N GLU A 21 -5.67 1.37 -19.84
CA GLU A 21 -6.69 0.97 -20.81
C GLU A 21 -7.02 -0.52 -20.63
N ILE A 22 -8.25 -0.81 -20.18
CA ILE A 22 -8.76 -2.19 -20.03
C ILE A 22 -9.71 -2.49 -21.19
N GLY A 23 -9.40 -3.53 -21.96
CA GLY A 23 -10.20 -4.01 -23.08
C GLY A 23 -10.90 -5.34 -22.79
N GLU A 24 -11.79 -5.77 -23.69
CA GLU A 24 -12.55 -7.02 -23.54
C GLU A 24 -11.66 -8.29 -23.50
N ASP A 25 -10.47 -8.25 -24.11
CA ASP A 25 -9.51 -9.35 -24.18
C ASP A 25 -8.31 -9.16 -23.23
N THR A 26 -8.40 -8.25 -22.26
CA THR A 26 -7.30 -8.02 -21.30
C THR A 26 -7.07 -9.27 -20.44
N ASP A 27 -5.85 -9.82 -20.50
CA ASP A 27 -5.44 -10.91 -19.63
C ASP A 27 -5.31 -10.39 -18.20
N LYS A 28 -6.11 -10.96 -17.30
CA LYS A 28 -6.22 -10.52 -15.91
C LYS A 28 -4.93 -10.72 -15.13
N ASP A 29 -4.25 -11.85 -15.34
CA ASP A 29 -3.01 -12.19 -14.63
C ASP A 29 -1.86 -11.27 -15.10
N GLU A 30 -1.79 -10.98 -16.41
CA GLU A 30 -0.82 -10.03 -16.97
C GLU A 30 -1.08 -8.60 -16.49
N LEU A 31 -2.35 -8.19 -16.42
CA LEU A 31 -2.76 -6.89 -15.88
C LEU A 31 -2.37 -6.75 -14.41
N GLU A 32 -2.70 -7.74 -13.57
CA GLU A 32 -2.39 -7.74 -12.14
C GLU A 32 -0.87 -7.68 -11.90
N SER A 33 -0.09 -8.49 -12.64
CA SER A 33 1.37 -8.46 -12.52
C SER A 33 1.98 -7.12 -12.94
N THR A 34 1.50 -6.52 -14.02
CA THR A 34 2.01 -5.22 -14.50
C THR A 34 1.65 -4.10 -13.53
N LEU A 35 0.40 -4.08 -13.07
CA LEU A 35 -0.07 -3.10 -12.10
C LEU A 35 0.67 -3.25 -10.76
N TYR A 36 0.98 -4.47 -10.32
CA TYR A 36 1.73 -4.66 -9.09
C TYR A 36 3.08 -3.93 -9.14
N ASP A 37 3.85 -4.11 -10.22
CA ASP A 37 5.16 -3.47 -10.37
C ASP A 37 5.06 -1.94 -10.42
N ASP A 38 4.07 -1.40 -11.14
CA ASP A 38 3.84 0.05 -11.24
C ASP A 38 3.40 0.65 -9.89
N LEU A 39 2.40 0.05 -9.25
CA LEU A 39 1.78 0.55 -8.03
C LEU A 39 2.70 0.37 -6.81
N PHE A 40 3.62 -0.60 -6.85
CA PHE A 40 4.61 -0.80 -5.79
C PHE A 40 5.55 0.39 -5.63
N ILE A 41 5.71 1.24 -6.64
CA ILE A 41 6.50 2.48 -6.58
C ILE A 41 5.64 3.74 -6.75
N GLU A 42 4.33 3.60 -6.91
CA GLU A 42 3.43 4.74 -7.05
C GLU A 42 3.17 5.38 -5.68
N ASP A 43 3.64 6.62 -5.51
CA ASP A 43 3.55 7.33 -4.24
C ASP A 43 2.10 7.56 -3.80
N SER A 44 1.19 7.73 -4.76
CA SER A 44 -0.24 7.90 -4.49
C SER A 44 -0.95 6.62 -4.02
N VAL A 45 -0.27 5.47 -3.98
CA VAL A 45 -0.83 4.19 -3.52
C VAL A 45 -0.03 3.66 -2.33
N THR A 46 1.28 3.50 -2.51
CA THR A 46 2.16 2.89 -1.50
C THR A 46 3.06 3.90 -0.81
N GLY A 47 3.47 4.97 -1.49
CA GLY A 47 4.47 5.91 -0.98
C GLY A 47 5.91 5.37 -1.03
N ASN A 48 6.14 4.20 -1.64
CA ASN A 48 7.39 3.47 -1.51
C ASN A 48 8.57 4.10 -2.28
N ALA A 49 8.30 4.78 -3.40
CA ALA A 49 9.36 5.46 -4.14
C ALA A 49 9.96 6.65 -3.36
N SER A 50 9.10 7.43 -2.71
CA SER A 50 9.51 8.60 -1.92
C SER A 50 9.80 8.27 -0.44
N GLY A 51 9.31 7.14 0.05
CA GLY A 51 9.27 6.79 1.47
C GLY A 51 8.14 7.45 2.25
N SER A 52 7.11 7.99 1.58
CA SER A 52 5.98 8.65 2.22
C SER A 52 4.74 8.74 1.33
N TYR A 53 3.65 8.10 1.73
CA TYR A 53 2.32 8.32 1.13
C TYR A 53 1.67 9.63 1.61
N THR A 54 1.68 9.91 2.91
CA THR A 54 0.92 11.05 3.48
C THR A 54 1.60 12.41 3.32
N PHE A 55 2.93 12.42 3.10
CA PHE A 55 3.80 13.59 3.21
C PHE A 55 3.62 14.36 4.54
N ASN A 56 3.18 13.64 5.58
CA ASN A 56 2.88 14.18 6.90
C ASN A 56 3.01 13.10 7.98
N ARG A 57 4.12 13.14 8.72
CA ARG A 57 4.38 12.25 9.86
C ARG A 57 3.27 12.18 10.92
N ASN A 58 2.55 13.26 11.19
CA ASN A 58 1.47 13.21 12.19
C ASN A 58 0.27 12.43 11.66
N THR A 59 -0.08 12.61 10.39
CA THR A 59 -1.14 11.84 9.74
C THR A 59 -0.76 10.36 9.67
N ALA A 60 0.45 10.05 9.20
CA ALA A 60 0.96 8.67 9.16
C ALA A 60 0.96 8.03 10.56
N ARG A 61 1.37 8.77 11.60
CA ARG A 61 1.29 8.29 12.99
C ARG A 61 -0.12 7.88 13.35
N ASP A 62 -1.10 8.76 13.13
CA ASP A 62 -2.47 8.49 13.53
C ASP A 62 -3.02 7.24 12.80
N TYR A 63 -2.66 7.05 11.52
CA TYR A 63 -3.02 5.85 10.74
C TYR A 63 -2.38 4.57 11.31
N VAL A 64 -1.08 4.61 11.58
CA VAL A 64 -0.32 3.47 12.09
C VAL A 64 -0.74 3.11 13.52
N THR A 65 -0.93 4.09 14.40
CA THR A 65 -1.28 3.83 15.80
C THR A 65 -2.68 3.25 15.98
N ASP A 66 -3.59 3.53 15.03
CA ASP A 66 -4.91 2.91 14.97
C ASP A 66 -4.85 1.45 14.47
N ASN A 67 -3.71 1.01 13.90
CA ASN A 67 -3.55 -0.28 13.19
C ASN A 67 -2.18 -0.94 13.51
N ILE A 68 -1.75 -0.93 14.78
CA ILE A 68 -0.43 -1.49 15.18
C ILE A 68 -0.33 -3.00 14.93
N ASP A 69 -1.43 -3.72 15.07
CA ASP A 69 -1.53 -5.14 14.76
C ASP A 69 -1.22 -5.44 13.29
N LEU A 70 -1.72 -4.59 12.39
CA LEU A 70 -1.42 -4.70 10.96
C LEU A 70 0.05 -4.33 10.65
N LEU A 71 0.65 -3.39 11.38
CA LEU A 71 2.08 -3.12 11.27
C LEU A 71 2.91 -4.34 11.70
N GLU A 72 2.52 -4.99 12.81
CA GLU A 72 3.18 -6.21 13.30
C GLU A 72 3.11 -7.33 12.26
N GLU A 73 1.94 -7.55 11.66
CA GLU A 73 1.74 -8.51 10.55
C GLU A 73 2.66 -8.18 9.36
N ALA A 74 2.61 -6.94 8.87
CA ALA A 74 3.40 -6.50 7.72
C ALA A 74 4.92 -6.66 7.97
N CYS A 75 5.40 -6.24 9.14
CA CYS A 75 6.80 -6.40 9.51
C CYS A 75 7.21 -7.87 9.62
N GLY A 76 6.34 -8.74 10.16
CA GLY A 76 6.58 -10.17 10.28
C GLY A 76 6.72 -10.87 8.92
N GLU A 77 5.83 -10.55 7.97
CA GLU A 77 5.86 -11.13 6.63
C GLU A 77 7.02 -10.60 5.76
N LEU A 78 7.33 -9.31 5.88
CA LEU A 78 8.43 -8.66 5.15
C LEU A 78 9.82 -8.91 5.77
N GLY A 79 9.87 -9.56 6.94
CA GLY A 79 11.12 -9.84 7.64
C GLY A 79 11.81 -8.59 8.20
N THR A 80 11.04 -7.57 8.57
CA THR A 80 11.54 -6.37 9.23
C THR A 80 11.91 -6.70 10.67
N ASP A 81 13.15 -6.46 11.06
CA ASP A 81 13.63 -6.79 12.40
C ASP A 81 13.20 -5.77 13.48
N ASP A 82 13.10 -6.23 14.73
CA ASP A 82 12.71 -5.40 15.87
C ASP A 82 13.58 -4.15 16.07
N ALA A 83 14.87 -4.21 15.72
CA ALA A 83 15.76 -3.07 15.85
C ALA A 83 15.38 -2.00 14.82
N THR A 84 15.07 -2.38 13.59
CA THR A 84 14.55 -1.48 12.54
C THR A 84 13.22 -0.84 12.97
N ILE A 85 12.26 -1.62 13.47
CA ILE A 85 10.98 -1.10 13.99
C ILE A 85 11.21 -0.11 15.14
N GLY A 86 12.09 -0.47 16.08
CA GLY A 86 12.48 0.39 17.19
C GLY A 86 13.15 1.68 16.73
N ARG A 87 13.96 1.65 15.67
CA ARG A 87 14.57 2.84 15.07
C ARG A 87 13.53 3.76 14.44
N TRP A 88 12.55 3.22 13.71
CA TRP A 88 11.46 4.03 13.18
C TRP A 88 10.68 4.70 14.31
N PHE A 89 10.32 3.95 15.36
CA PHE A 89 9.58 4.50 16.50
C PHE A 89 10.34 5.64 17.20
N LEU A 90 11.63 5.42 17.51
CA LEU A 90 12.47 6.42 18.19
C LEU A 90 12.68 7.69 17.34
N ASN A 91 12.71 7.54 16.01
CA ASN A 91 12.84 8.66 15.09
C ASN A 91 11.50 9.32 14.73
N GLN A 92 10.38 8.79 15.21
CA GLN A 92 9.02 9.17 14.79
C GLN A 92 8.82 9.04 13.27
N ASP A 93 9.43 8.02 12.67
CA ASP A 93 9.39 7.71 11.25
C ASP A 93 8.14 6.88 10.93
N PHE A 94 6.98 7.47 11.21
CA PHE A 94 5.68 6.83 10.97
C PHE A 94 5.35 6.74 9.48
N GLU A 95 6.00 7.55 8.63
CA GLU A 95 5.88 7.44 7.17
C GLU A 95 6.45 6.11 6.67
N SER A 96 7.62 5.69 7.15
CA SER A 96 8.17 4.37 6.81
C SER A 96 7.28 3.22 7.29
N MET A 97 6.67 3.35 8.47
CA MET A 97 5.73 2.35 8.99
C MET A 97 4.44 2.28 8.15
N ASP A 98 3.89 3.42 7.76
CA ASP A 98 2.70 3.53 6.89
C ASP A 98 2.97 2.91 5.51
N VAL A 99 4.10 3.25 4.89
CA VAL A 99 4.56 2.66 3.63
C VAL A 99 4.71 1.14 3.76
N THR A 100 5.28 0.65 4.86
CA THR A 100 5.45 -0.79 5.11
C THR A 100 4.11 -1.52 5.11
N ILE A 101 3.09 -0.98 5.80
CA ILE A 101 1.73 -1.55 5.78
C ILE A 101 1.16 -1.55 4.36
N ARG A 102 1.31 -0.46 3.62
CA ARG A 102 0.77 -0.35 2.26
C ARG A 102 1.42 -1.34 1.30
N CYS A 103 2.74 -1.49 1.35
CA CYS A 103 3.44 -2.48 0.54
C CYS A 103 2.98 -3.91 0.85
N HIS A 104 2.76 -4.23 2.14
CA HIS A 104 2.20 -5.52 2.57
C HIS A 104 0.81 -5.77 1.97
N LEU A 105 -0.07 -4.77 1.98
CA LEU A 105 -1.45 -4.92 1.51
C LEU A 105 -1.64 -4.84 -0.01
N LEU A 106 -0.63 -4.40 -0.77
CA LEU A 106 -0.78 -4.08 -2.19
C LEU A 106 -1.32 -5.26 -2.99
N SER A 107 -0.75 -6.46 -2.85
CA SER A 107 -1.16 -7.62 -3.63
C SER A 107 -2.64 -7.96 -3.42
N GLU A 108 -3.09 -8.03 -2.17
CA GLU A 108 -4.49 -8.34 -1.85
C GLU A 108 -5.45 -7.25 -2.33
N CYS A 109 -5.11 -5.97 -2.10
CA CYS A 109 -5.98 -4.86 -2.51
C CYS A 109 -6.06 -4.75 -4.03
N LEU A 110 -4.96 -4.99 -4.74
CA LEU A 110 -4.92 -4.99 -6.19
C LEU A 110 -5.76 -6.14 -6.76
N HIS A 111 -5.57 -7.36 -6.26
CA HIS A 111 -6.35 -8.52 -6.66
C HIS A 111 -7.87 -8.25 -6.56
N ASP A 112 -8.30 -7.74 -5.41
CA ASP A 112 -9.71 -7.42 -5.16
C ASP A 112 -10.26 -6.32 -6.11
N VAL A 113 -9.43 -5.35 -6.50
CA VAL A 113 -9.85 -4.30 -7.44
C VAL A 113 -9.90 -4.84 -8.86
N VAL A 114 -8.88 -5.57 -9.29
CA VAL A 114 -8.80 -6.17 -10.63
C VAL A 114 -9.97 -7.13 -10.83
N GLU A 115 -10.25 -8.03 -9.89
CA GLU A 115 -11.44 -8.91 -9.91
C GLU A 115 -12.72 -8.10 -10.15
N ALA A 116 -12.93 -7.04 -9.36
CA ALA A 116 -14.16 -6.26 -9.38
C ALA A 116 -14.39 -5.46 -10.68
N ILE A 117 -13.35 -5.17 -11.46
CA ILE A 117 -13.46 -4.40 -12.72
C ILE A 117 -13.41 -5.28 -13.98
N THR A 118 -12.92 -6.51 -13.86
CA THR A 118 -12.87 -7.47 -14.98
C THR A 118 -14.02 -8.49 -14.98
N ASP A 119 -14.80 -8.57 -13.89
CA ASP A 119 -16.04 -9.37 -13.78
C ASP A 119 -17.29 -8.65 -14.35
#